data_AF-A0A383DIK2-F1
#
_entry.id   AF-A0A383DIK2-F1
#
_cell.length_a   1.000
_cell.length_b   1.000
_cell.length_c   1.000
_cell.angle_alpha   90.00
_cell.angle_beta   90.00
_cell.angle_gamma   90.00
#
_symmetry.space_group_name_H-M   'P 1'
#
loop_
_entity.id
_entity.type
_entity.pdbx_description
1 polymer ?
#
loop_
_entity_poly.entity_id
_entity_poly.type
_entity_poly.pdbx_seq_one_letter_code
_entity_poly.pdbx_strand_id
1 'polypeptide(L)'
;MPNLPTHLFIAQSALNQIKDNSIHKYEAFYLLGSTAPDIKALSKTPREQSHFVKLNSFKNIGDGYKSLLEQNPYIKSVSGIYKAFWSGYISHLILDETWIINMYRNKFAHAIDGTNHDYLQIMDRATQLHLDKIAYAHNQNWVKLLNEIDCEIQIPFMPNASLKDWRDFLISHIEVGFNWQRITFMANRIAG
;
A
#
# COMPACT_ATOMS: atom_id res chain seq x y z
N MET A 1 3.85 -1.84 8.51
CA MET A 1 3.03 -1.12 7.52
C MET A 1 1.94 -2.09 7.08
N PRO A 2 0.72 -1.60 6.80
CA PRO A 2 -0.40 -2.46 6.43
C PRO A 2 -0.04 -3.33 5.22
N ASN A 3 -0.63 -4.53 5.13
CA ASN A 3 -0.37 -5.43 4.01
C ASN A 3 -1.30 -5.09 2.81
N LEU A 4 -1.01 -5.68 1.66
CA LEU A 4 -1.73 -5.44 0.40
C LEU A 4 -3.26 -5.52 0.51
N PRO A 5 -3.87 -6.54 1.18
CA PRO A 5 -5.32 -6.60 1.32
C PRO A 5 -5.88 -5.39 2.06
N THR A 6 -5.20 -4.96 3.13
CA THR A 6 -5.59 -3.78 3.90
C THR A 6 -5.51 -2.50 3.05
N HIS A 7 -4.48 -2.36 2.20
CA HIS A 7 -4.39 -1.23 1.26
C HIS A 7 -5.57 -1.20 0.28
N LEU A 8 -5.94 -2.34 -0.30
CA LEU A 8 -7.08 -2.44 -1.21
C LEU A 8 -8.40 -2.10 -0.51
N PHE A 9 -8.63 -2.65 0.68
CA PHE A 9 -9.84 -2.41 1.46
C PHE A 9 -10.01 -0.94 1.86
N ILE A 10 -8.95 -0.33 2.40
CA ILE A 10 -9.00 1.08 2.80
C ILE A 10 -9.12 1.99 1.58
N ALA A 11 -8.41 1.70 0.49
CA ALA A 11 -8.54 2.48 -0.75
C ALA A 11 -9.97 2.41 -1.29
N GLN A 12 -10.55 1.22 -1.43
CA GLN A 12 -11.93 1.06 -1.90
C GLN A 12 -12.93 1.75 -0.98
N SER A 13 -12.73 1.69 0.34
CA SER A 13 -13.56 2.41 1.30
C SER A 13 -13.43 3.94 1.16
N ALA A 14 -12.22 4.43 0.91
CA ALA A 14 -11.94 5.83 0.68
C ALA A 14 -12.54 6.34 -0.65
N LEU A 15 -12.63 5.48 -1.67
CA LEU A 15 -13.23 5.82 -2.96
C LEU A 15 -14.67 6.31 -2.80
N ASN A 16 -15.45 5.72 -1.89
CA ASN A 16 -16.82 6.15 -1.56
C ASN A 16 -16.90 7.59 -1.00
N GLN A 17 -15.78 8.12 -0.50
CA GLN A 17 -15.69 9.49 0.02
C GLN A 17 -15.14 10.49 -1.01
N ILE A 18 -14.59 10.00 -2.13
CA ILE A 18 -14.07 10.83 -3.21
C ILE A 18 -15.24 11.28 -4.09
N LYS A 19 -15.44 12.61 -4.21
CA LYS A 19 -16.54 13.17 -5.02
C LYS A 19 -16.27 13.16 -6.53
N ASP A 20 -15.02 12.93 -6.94
CA ASP A 20 -14.62 12.99 -8.33
C ASP A 20 -14.98 11.70 -9.08
N ASN A 21 -16.09 11.73 -9.80
CA ASN A 21 -16.61 10.61 -10.60
C ASN A 21 -15.61 10.08 -11.64
N SER A 22 -14.62 10.88 -12.06
CA SER A 22 -13.60 10.38 -13.01
C SER A 22 -12.71 9.31 -12.38
N ILE A 23 -12.52 9.31 -11.06
CA ILE A 23 -11.75 8.29 -10.35
C ILE A 23 -12.59 7.01 -10.21
N HIS A 24 -13.88 7.14 -9.88
CA HIS A 24 -14.83 6.02 -9.82
C HIS A 24 -14.90 5.24 -11.12
N LYS A 25 -14.91 5.94 -12.26
CA LYS A 25 -14.94 5.31 -13.59
C LYS A 25 -13.74 4.37 -13.84
N TYR A 26 -12.60 4.64 -13.21
CA TYR A 26 -11.36 3.88 -13.37
C TYR A 26 -10.92 3.25 -12.05
N GLU A 27 -11.88 2.72 -11.27
CA GLU A 27 -11.65 2.09 -9.97
C GLU A 27 -10.52 1.03 -10.01
N ALA A 28 -10.48 0.19 -11.03
CA ALA A 28 -9.44 -0.83 -11.19
C ALA A 28 -8.02 -0.23 -11.17
N PHE A 29 -7.81 0.89 -11.87
CA PHE A 29 -6.53 1.60 -11.88
C PHE A 29 -6.24 2.29 -10.55
N TYR A 30 -7.27 2.81 -9.88
CA TYR A 30 -7.14 3.35 -8.53
C TYR A 30 -6.68 2.28 -7.52
N LEU A 31 -7.27 1.09 -7.57
CA LEU A 31 -6.86 -0.04 -6.73
C LEU A 31 -5.46 -0.56 -7.06
N LEU A 32 -5.09 -0.61 -8.35
CA LEU A 32 -3.72 -0.93 -8.74
C LEU A 32 -2.74 0.11 -8.17
N GLY A 33 -3.08 1.40 -8.29
CA GLY A 33 -2.30 2.50 -7.74
C GLY A 33 -2.11 2.41 -6.23
N SER A 34 -3.13 2.00 -5.47
CA SER A 34 -3.05 1.90 -4.00
C SER A 34 -2.14 0.80 -3.48
N THR A 35 -1.60 -0.03 -4.36
CA THR A 35 -0.62 -1.07 -4.04
C THR A 35 0.70 -0.88 -4.78
N ALA A 36 0.73 -0.10 -5.87
CA ALA A 36 1.88 0.09 -6.74
C ALA A 36 3.19 0.49 -6.05
N PRO A 37 3.22 1.30 -4.97
CA PRO A 37 4.49 1.61 -4.29
C PRO A 37 5.23 0.37 -3.76
N ASP A 38 4.51 -0.72 -3.50
CA ASP A 38 5.05 -2.00 -3.03
C ASP A 38 5.60 -2.91 -4.13
N ILE A 39 5.51 -2.51 -5.40
CA ILE A 39 6.14 -3.20 -6.54
C ILE A 39 7.65 -3.42 -6.35
N LYS A 40 8.28 -2.64 -5.45
CA LYS A 40 9.66 -2.85 -4.97
C LYS A 40 9.95 -4.30 -4.57
N ALA A 41 8.95 -5.04 -4.09
CA ALA A 41 9.08 -6.46 -3.76
C ALA A 41 9.49 -7.32 -4.96
N LEU A 42 9.13 -6.90 -6.18
CA LEU A 42 9.50 -7.54 -7.44
C LEU A 42 10.70 -6.83 -8.10
N SER A 43 10.71 -5.50 -8.11
CA SER A 43 11.69 -4.70 -8.88
C SER A 43 13.02 -4.45 -8.15
N LYS A 44 13.13 -4.80 -6.87
CA LYS A 44 14.27 -4.46 -5.97
C LYS A 44 14.55 -2.96 -5.86
N THR A 45 13.58 -2.11 -6.21
CA THR A 45 13.67 -0.66 -6.08
C THR A 45 13.76 -0.26 -4.60
N PRO A 46 14.66 0.65 -4.18
CA PRO A 46 14.69 1.15 -2.81
C PRO A 46 13.35 1.79 -2.40
N ARG A 47 12.89 1.54 -1.16
CA ARG A 47 11.60 2.07 -0.67
C ARG A 47 11.49 3.59 -0.86
N GLU A 48 12.57 4.32 -0.61
CA GLU A 48 12.60 5.78 -0.70
C GLU A 48 12.26 6.29 -2.11
N GLN A 49 12.56 5.52 -3.16
CA GLN A 49 12.25 5.89 -4.54
C GLN A 49 10.77 5.73 -4.88
N SER A 50 10.10 4.74 -4.28
CA SER A 50 8.66 4.53 -4.51
C SER A 50 7.77 5.22 -3.46
N HIS A 51 8.28 5.45 -2.24
CA HIS A 51 7.50 6.06 -1.16
C HIS A 51 7.83 7.53 -0.93
N PHE A 52 8.86 8.06 -1.61
CA PHE A 52 9.28 9.47 -1.59
C PHE A 52 9.72 10.00 -0.22
N VAL A 53 9.77 9.15 0.81
CA VAL A 53 10.29 9.46 2.16
C VAL A 53 11.06 8.28 2.74
N LYS A 54 12.07 8.60 3.58
CA LYS A 54 12.78 7.59 4.37
C LYS A 54 11.96 7.21 5.59
N LEU A 55 11.95 5.92 5.93
CA LEU A 55 11.09 5.36 6.99
C LEU A 55 11.25 6.08 8.35
N ASN A 56 12.48 6.50 8.66
CA ASN A 56 12.84 7.14 9.92
C ASN A 56 12.90 8.67 9.85
N SER A 57 12.59 9.29 8.70
CA SER A 57 12.79 10.73 8.50
C SER A 57 11.50 11.55 8.48
N PHE A 58 10.37 10.96 8.10
CA PHE A 58 9.11 11.72 8.00
C PHE A 58 8.46 11.90 9.39
N LYS A 59 7.88 13.08 9.59
CA LYS A 59 7.29 13.51 10.86
C LYS A 59 5.78 13.67 10.78
N ASN A 60 5.26 13.94 9.59
CA ASN A 60 3.84 14.21 9.40
C ASN A 60 3.22 13.21 8.42
N ILE A 61 1.91 12.99 8.57
CA ILE A 61 1.13 12.33 7.54
C ILE A 61 1.05 13.29 6.35
N GLY A 62 1.43 12.79 5.19
CA GLY A 62 1.44 13.48 3.91
C GLY A 62 2.81 13.92 3.39
N ASP A 63 3.90 13.64 4.10
CA ASP A 63 5.25 14.03 3.65
C ASP A 63 5.59 13.33 2.31
N GLY A 64 5.26 12.05 2.17
CA GLY A 64 5.50 11.24 0.98
C GLY A 64 4.77 11.71 -0.27
N TYR A 65 3.45 11.97 -0.18
CA TYR A 65 2.72 12.43 -1.37
C TYR A 65 3.12 13.86 -1.77
N LYS A 66 3.48 14.73 -0.81
CA LYS A 66 4.00 16.06 -1.13
C LYS A 66 5.29 15.95 -1.92
N SER A 67 6.24 15.13 -1.45
CA SER A 67 7.50 14.88 -2.16
C SER A 67 7.28 14.21 -3.53
N LEU A 68 6.33 13.27 -3.66
CA LEU A 68 5.92 12.72 -4.95
C LEU A 68 5.52 13.84 -5.92
N LEU A 69 4.61 14.74 -5.50
CA LEU A 69 4.08 15.81 -6.34
C LEU A 69 5.08 16.94 -6.62
N GLU A 70 6.06 17.15 -5.75
CA GLU A 70 7.18 18.08 -5.96
C GLU A 70 8.16 17.54 -6.99
N GLN A 71 8.52 16.25 -6.90
CA GLN A 71 9.46 15.60 -7.82
C GLN A 71 8.82 15.24 -9.17
N ASN A 72 7.50 15.08 -9.20
CA ASN A 72 6.74 14.71 -10.39
C ASN A 72 5.54 15.65 -10.63
N PRO A 73 5.77 16.94 -10.97
CA PRO A 73 4.69 17.92 -11.09
C PRO A 73 3.62 17.56 -12.13
N TYR A 74 3.99 16.79 -13.16
CA TYR A 74 3.08 16.34 -14.22
C TYR A 74 1.87 15.56 -13.68
N ILE A 75 2.00 14.91 -12.51
CA ILE A 75 0.91 14.16 -11.87
C ILE A 75 -0.30 15.07 -11.58
N LYS A 76 -0.08 16.37 -11.34
CA LYS A 76 -1.17 17.32 -11.05
C LYS A 76 -2.05 17.62 -12.26
N SER A 77 -1.57 17.37 -13.49
CA SER A 77 -2.28 17.67 -14.74
C SER A 77 -2.81 16.43 -15.47
N VAL A 78 -2.59 15.23 -14.93
CA VAL A 78 -3.09 13.99 -15.54
C VAL A 78 -4.62 13.87 -15.43
N SER A 79 -5.21 13.08 -16.33
CA SER A 79 -6.64 12.79 -16.37
C SER A 79 -6.90 11.31 -16.63
N GLY A 80 -8.17 10.91 -16.58
CA GLY A 80 -8.58 9.54 -16.89
C GLY A 80 -7.93 8.48 -15.99
N ILE A 81 -7.46 7.38 -16.60
CA ILE A 81 -6.84 6.25 -15.90
C ILE A 81 -5.65 6.68 -15.05
N TYR A 82 -4.84 7.64 -15.51
CA TYR A 82 -3.66 8.12 -14.79
C TYR A 82 -4.06 8.87 -13.53
N LYS A 83 -5.12 9.67 -13.59
CA LYS A 83 -5.63 10.37 -12.41
C LYS A 83 -6.12 9.40 -11.35
N ALA A 84 -6.85 8.36 -11.75
CA ALA A 84 -7.29 7.31 -10.84
C ALA A 84 -6.09 6.57 -10.23
N PHE A 85 -5.14 6.13 -11.06
CA PHE A 85 -3.92 5.47 -10.61
C PHE A 85 -3.12 6.29 -9.60
N TRP A 86 -2.82 7.55 -9.90
CA TRP A 86 -2.05 8.41 -8.99
C TRP A 86 -2.82 8.75 -7.72
N SER A 87 -4.15 8.86 -7.78
CA SER A 87 -4.96 9.03 -6.56
C SER A 87 -4.87 7.81 -5.65
N GLY A 88 -4.85 6.60 -6.24
CA GLY A 88 -4.58 5.36 -5.53
C GLY A 88 -3.20 5.35 -4.91
N TYR A 89 -2.17 5.70 -5.69
CA TYR A 89 -0.78 5.80 -5.22
C TYR A 89 -0.65 6.72 -4.01
N ILE A 90 -1.30 7.88 -4.04
CA ILE A 90 -1.31 8.83 -2.92
C ILE A 90 -1.99 8.22 -1.69
N SER A 91 -3.11 7.49 -1.87
CA SER A 91 -3.80 6.83 -0.76
C SER A 91 -2.90 5.80 -0.04
N HIS A 92 -2.05 5.08 -0.79
CA HIS A 92 -1.06 4.18 -0.23
C HIS A 92 -0.10 4.90 0.69
N LEU A 93 0.53 5.98 0.19
CA LEU A 93 1.52 6.76 0.95
C LEU A 93 0.92 7.29 2.26
N ILE A 94 -0.29 7.84 2.18
CA ILE A 94 -1.01 8.35 3.35
C ILE A 94 -1.29 7.23 4.36
N LEU A 95 -1.73 6.05 3.91
CA LEU A 95 -2.03 4.94 4.82
C LEU A 95 -0.77 4.42 5.52
N ASP A 96 0.33 4.30 4.79
CA ASP A 96 1.64 3.89 5.32
C ASP A 96 2.13 4.83 6.42
N GLU A 97 2.09 6.13 6.15
CA GLU A 97 2.50 7.16 7.10
C GLU A 97 1.57 7.23 8.30
N THR A 98 0.26 7.07 8.06
CA THR A 98 -0.76 6.98 9.12
C THR A 98 -0.49 5.80 10.04
N TRP A 99 -0.19 4.62 9.50
CA TRP A 99 0.17 3.46 10.30
C TRP A 99 1.42 3.73 11.12
N ILE A 100 2.48 4.26 10.50
CA ILE A 100 3.75 4.47 11.19
C ILE A 100 3.60 5.47 12.32
N ILE A 101 2.95 6.61 12.08
CA ILE A 101 2.82 7.67 13.07
C ILE A 101 1.81 7.29 14.15
N ASN A 102 0.61 6.84 13.78
CA ASN A 102 -0.48 6.69 14.73
C ASN A 102 -0.49 5.31 15.42
N MET A 103 -0.01 4.27 14.75
CA MET A 103 -0.01 2.90 15.26
C MET A 103 1.40 2.46 15.70
N TYR A 104 2.34 2.33 14.76
CA TYR A 104 3.63 1.72 15.04
C TYR A 104 4.45 2.49 16.08
N ARG A 105 4.72 3.78 15.86
CA ARG A 105 5.52 4.58 16.78
C ARG A 105 4.87 4.69 18.17
N ASN A 106 3.56 4.86 18.21
CA ASN A 106 2.83 5.06 19.47
C ASN A 106 2.55 3.78 20.26
N LYS A 107 2.42 2.62 19.60
CA LYS A 107 1.96 1.37 20.23
C LYS A 107 2.97 0.23 20.22
N PHE A 108 3.91 0.22 19.26
CA PHE A 108 4.77 -0.94 19.02
C PHE A 108 6.28 -0.60 19.03
N ALA A 109 6.68 0.65 18.77
CA ALA A 109 8.09 1.04 18.70
C ALA A 109 8.73 1.28 20.08
N HIS A 110 7.95 1.74 21.07
CA HIS A 110 8.46 2.00 22.41
C HIS A 110 8.32 0.75 23.30
N ALA A 111 9.41 0.01 23.43
CA ALA A 111 9.60 -0.92 24.52
C ALA A 111 9.86 -0.10 25.80
N ILE A 112 8.93 -0.13 26.76
CA ILE A 112 9.09 0.52 28.08
C ILE A 112 10.31 -0.07 28.81
N ASP A 113 10.62 -1.33 28.50
CA ASP A 113 11.82 -2.08 28.85
C ASP A 113 12.19 -2.99 27.66
N GLY A 114 13.47 -3.09 27.27
CA GLY A 114 13.88 -3.85 26.08
C GLY A 114 13.44 -5.32 26.05
N THR A 115 13.01 -5.85 27.19
CA THR A 115 12.38 -7.17 27.42
C THR A 115 11.10 -7.41 26.63
N ASN A 116 10.35 -6.37 26.26
CA ASN A 116 9.08 -6.53 25.52
C ASN A 116 9.18 -6.22 24.02
N HIS A 117 10.38 -5.94 23.50
CA HIS A 117 10.55 -5.53 22.10
C HIS A 117 9.98 -6.57 21.11
N ASP A 118 10.44 -7.82 21.20
CA ASP A 118 10.03 -8.88 20.28
C ASP A 118 8.52 -9.14 20.33
N TYR A 119 7.95 -9.12 21.53
CA TYR A 119 6.51 -9.24 21.73
C TYR A 119 5.76 -8.13 21.01
N LEU A 120 6.16 -6.86 21.17
CA LEU A 120 5.50 -5.73 20.51
C LEU A 120 5.63 -5.79 18.98
N GLN A 121 6.76 -6.28 18.46
CA GLN A 121 6.93 -6.49 17.03
C GLN A 121 6.00 -7.60 16.51
N ILE A 122 5.84 -8.71 17.24
CA ILE A 122 4.87 -9.76 16.92
C ILE A 122 3.44 -9.19 16.95
N MET A 123 3.12 -8.34 17.93
CA MET A 123 1.81 -7.71 18.05
C MET A 123 1.51 -6.73 16.89
N ASP A 124 2.50 -5.98 16.38
CA ASP A 124 2.34 -5.20 15.15
C ASP A 124 1.95 -6.10 13.97
N ARG A 125 2.61 -7.25 13.80
CA ARG A 125 2.30 -8.23 12.73
C ARG A 125 0.95 -8.90 12.91
N ALA A 126 0.60 -9.28 14.14
CA ALA A 126 -0.71 -9.83 14.46
C ALA A 126 -1.83 -8.82 14.16
N THR A 127 -1.60 -7.54 14.45
CA THR A 127 -2.56 -6.47 14.14
C THR A 127 -2.70 -6.27 12.62
N GLN A 128 -1.60 -6.26 11.87
CA GLN A 128 -1.63 -6.20 10.39
C GLN A 128 -2.40 -7.39 9.79
N LEU A 129 -2.17 -8.61 10.29
CA LEU A 129 -2.91 -9.79 9.84
C LEU A 129 -4.39 -9.76 10.24
N HIS A 130 -4.71 -9.22 11.41
CA HIS A 130 -6.10 -9.02 11.80
C HIS A 130 -6.82 -8.07 10.85
N LEU A 131 -6.17 -7.00 10.42
CA LEU A 131 -6.70 -6.10 9.39
C LEU A 131 -6.87 -6.81 8.05
N ASP A 132 -5.95 -7.68 7.66
CA ASP A 132 -6.13 -8.50 6.46
C ASP A 132 -7.37 -9.40 6.56
N LYS A 133 -7.62 -10.01 7.73
CA LYS A 133 -8.84 -10.81 7.95
C LYS A 133 -10.09 -9.97 7.71
N ILE A 134 -10.13 -8.74 8.23
CA ILE A 134 -11.24 -7.80 7.99
C ILE A 134 -11.33 -7.47 6.50
N ALA A 135 -10.20 -7.09 5.88
CA ALA A 135 -10.14 -6.73 4.48
C ALA A 135 -10.68 -7.83 3.56
N TYR A 136 -10.29 -9.09 3.78
CA TYR A 136 -10.79 -10.23 3.01
C TYR A 136 -12.28 -10.51 3.27
N ALA A 137 -12.78 -10.32 4.49
CA ALA A 137 -14.20 -10.48 4.79
C ALA A 137 -15.08 -9.45 4.06
N HIS A 138 -14.49 -8.30 3.68
CA HIS A 138 -15.14 -7.24 2.91
C HIS A 138 -14.68 -7.17 1.45
N ASN A 139 -13.88 -8.12 0.98
CA ASN A 139 -13.42 -8.16 -0.42
C ASN A 139 -14.60 -8.43 -1.32
N GLN A 140 -15.07 -7.41 -2.05
CA GLN A 140 -16.25 -7.57 -2.86
C GLN A 140 -15.94 -8.03 -4.29
N ASN A 141 -14.84 -7.58 -4.92
CA ASN A 141 -14.57 -7.88 -6.35
C ASN A 141 -13.13 -7.57 -6.81
N TRP A 142 -12.11 -7.50 -5.94
CA TRP A 142 -10.79 -6.99 -6.36
C TRP A 142 -10.16 -7.75 -7.52
N VAL A 143 -10.23 -9.09 -7.51
CA VAL A 143 -9.69 -9.93 -8.59
C VAL A 143 -10.38 -9.62 -9.92
N LYS A 144 -11.71 -9.47 -9.92
CA LYS A 144 -12.47 -9.11 -11.10
C LYS A 144 -12.03 -7.75 -11.65
N LEU A 145 -12.01 -6.73 -10.79
CA LEU A 145 -11.62 -5.37 -11.18
C LEU A 145 -10.19 -5.30 -11.72
N LEU A 146 -9.23 -5.98 -11.07
CA LEU A 146 -7.85 -6.00 -11.54
C LEU A 146 -7.72 -6.71 -12.89
N ASN A 147 -8.49 -7.77 -13.14
CA ASN A 147 -8.52 -8.46 -14.44
C ASN A 147 -9.08 -7.60 -15.58
N GLU A 148 -9.86 -6.55 -15.30
CA GLU A 148 -10.39 -5.62 -16.31
C GLU A 148 -9.33 -4.65 -16.85
N ILE A 149 -8.14 -4.60 -16.25
CA ILE A 149 -7.04 -3.72 -16.70
C ILE A 149 -6.46 -4.26 -18.01
N ASP A 150 -6.64 -3.53 -19.10
CA ASP A 150 -6.26 -3.91 -20.47
C ASP A 150 -5.08 -3.12 -21.04
N CYS A 151 -4.63 -2.08 -20.34
CA CYS A 151 -3.53 -1.23 -20.74
C CYS A 151 -2.53 -0.99 -19.61
N GLU A 152 -1.32 -0.62 -19.99
CA GLU A 152 -0.20 -0.42 -19.08
C GLU A 152 -0.01 1.07 -18.78
N ILE A 153 0.23 1.38 -17.50
CA ILE A 153 0.63 2.71 -17.05
C ILE A 153 2.14 2.70 -16.86
N GLN A 154 2.83 3.65 -17.48
CA GLN A 154 4.26 3.82 -17.24
C GLN A 154 4.50 4.64 -15.97
N ILE A 155 5.42 4.18 -15.13
CA ILE A 155 5.89 4.91 -13.95
C ILE A 155 7.32 5.36 -14.21
N PRO A 156 7.55 6.63 -14.61
CA PRO A 156 8.86 7.09 -15.08
C PRO A 156 10.00 6.89 -14.09
N PHE A 157 9.73 6.99 -12.79
CA PHE A 157 10.73 6.83 -11.72
C PHE A 157 10.90 5.38 -11.24
N MET A 158 10.17 4.42 -11.83
CA MET A 158 10.35 2.99 -11.60
C MET A 158 10.42 2.23 -12.94
N PRO A 159 11.43 2.50 -13.79
CA PRO A 159 11.47 1.99 -15.17
C PRO A 159 11.60 0.47 -15.27
N ASN A 160 12.11 -0.20 -14.23
CA ASN A 160 12.26 -1.66 -14.18
C ASN A 160 11.04 -2.35 -13.56
N ALA A 161 9.99 -1.61 -13.20
CA ALA A 161 8.84 -2.14 -12.51
C ALA A 161 7.71 -2.41 -13.51
N SER A 162 7.40 -3.69 -13.72
CA SER A 162 6.27 -4.12 -14.57
C SER A 162 4.98 -4.07 -13.77
N LEU A 163 4.10 -3.12 -14.07
CA LEU A 163 2.78 -3.04 -13.44
C LEU A 163 1.91 -4.24 -13.78
N LYS A 164 2.13 -4.86 -14.94
CA LYS A 164 1.50 -6.12 -15.30
C LYS A 164 1.92 -7.24 -14.35
N ASP A 165 3.22 -7.44 -14.14
CA ASP A 165 3.71 -8.50 -13.25
C ASP A 165 3.26 -8.25 -11.80
N TRP A 166 3.22 -6.98 -11.38
CA TRP A 166 2.68 -6.59 -10.08
C TRP A 166 1.21 -6.91 -9.93
N ARG A 167 0.39 -6.58 -10.94
CA ARG A 167 -1.03 -6.91 -10.96
C ARG A 167 -1.24 -8.42 -10.89
N ASP A 168 -0.51 -9.20 -11.68
CA ASP A 168 -0.64 -10.65 -11.73
C ASP A 168 -0.21 -11.28 -10.39
N PHE A 169 0.88 -10.78 -9.78
CA PHE A 169 1.26 -11.12 -8.41
C PHE A 169 0.16 -10.76 -7.41
N LEU A 170 -0.40 -9.54 -7.49
CA LEU A 170 -1.44 -9.07 -6.58
C LEU A 170 -2.70 -9.94 -6.67
N ILE A 171 -3.14 -10.30 -7.87
CA ILE A 171 -4.25 -11.23 -8.09
C ILE A 171 -3.96 -12.56 -7.42
N SER A 172 -2.80 -13.16 -7.68
CA SER A 172 -2.43 -14.44 -7.06
C SER A 172 -2.39 -14.35 -5.52
N HIS A 173 -1.95 -13.21 -4.97
CA HIS A 173 -1.92 -12.96 -3.54
C HIS A 173 -3.32 -12.87 -2.93
N ILE A 174 -4.26 -12.23 -3.64
CA ILE A 174 -5.65 -12.10 -3.18
C ILE A 174 -6.35 -13.45 -3.24
N GLU A 175 -6.14 -14.24 -4.30
CA GLU A 175 -6.78 -15.55 -4.51
C GLU A 175 -6.40 -16.58 -3.45
N VAL A 176 -5.17 -16.52 -2.92
CA VAL A 176 -4.76 -17.35 -1.76
C VAL A 176 -5.63 -17.07 -0.53
N GLY A 177 -6.13 -15.84 -0.39
CA GLY A 177 -7.00 -15.43 0.70
C GLY A 177 -6.28 -15.26 2.04
N PHE A 178 -7.08 -15.15 3.10
CA PHE A 178 -6.61 -14.97 4.46
C PHE A 178 -6.06 -16.28 5.06
N ASN A 179 -4.86 -16.23 5.65
CA ASN A 179 -4.30 -17.35 6.41
C ASN A 179 -3.44 -16.83 7.59
N TRP A 180 -3.79 -17.25 8.82
CA TRP A 180 -3.03 -16.91 10.03
C TRP A 180 -1.60 -17.46 10.04
N GLN A 181 -1.32 -18.56 9.34
CA GLN A 181 0.03 -19.15 9.28
C GLN A 181 1.07 -18.19 8.69
N ARG A 182 0.64 -17.18 7.93
CA ARG A 182 1.49 -16.08 7.43
C ARG A 182 2.23 -15.34 8.54
N ILE A 183 1.73 -15.39 9.79
CA ILE A 183 2.40 -14.78 10.93
C ILE A 183 3.80 -15.33 11.16
N THR A 184 4.04 -16.61 10.85
CA THR A 184 5.36 -17.24 11.00
C THR A 184 6.39 -16.61 10.06
N PHE A 185 6.02 -16.42 8.79
CA PHE A 185 6.83 -15.69 7.81
C PHE A 185 7.05 -14.23 8.21
N MET A 186 6.00 -13.54 8.68
CA MET A 186 6.10 -12.14 9.08
C MET A 186 6.95 -11.96 10.35
N ALA A 187 6.90 -12.92 11.27
CA ALA A 187 7.68 -12.91 12.51
C ALA A 187 9.17 -13.15 12.25
N ASN A 188 9.52 -14.02 11.30
CA ASN A 188 10.93 -14.28 10.94
C ASN A 188 11.66 -13.04 10.40
N ARG A 189 10.93 -12.02 9.94
CA ARG A 189 11.49 -10.72 9.52
C ARG A 189 11.83 -9.77 10.67
N ILE A 190 11.53 -10.15 11.91
CA ILE A 190 11.85 -9.41 13.15
C ILE A 190 13.16 -9.92 13.75
N ALA A 191 13.47 -11.21 13.59
CA ALA A 191 14.60 -11.89 14.22
C ALA A 191 15.93 -11.79 13.43
N GLY A 192 16.06 -10.81 12.54
CA GLY A 192 17.23 -10.63 11.66
C GLY A 192 17.72 -9.19 11.64
#